data_AF-A0A970QBX3-F1
#
_entry.id   AF-A0A970QBX3-F1
#
_cell.length_a   1.000
_cell.length_b   1.000
_cell.length_c   1.000
_cell.angle_alpha   90.00
_cell.angle_beta   90.00
_cell.angle_gamma   90.00
#
_symmetry.space_group_name_H-M   'P 1'
#
loop_
_entity.id
_entity.type
_entity.pdbx_description
1 polymer ?
#
loop_
_entity_poly.entity_id
_entity_poly.type
_entity_poly.pdbx_seq_one_letter_code
_entity_poly.pdbx_strand_id
1 'polypeptide(L)'
;MMSLLHSEAVLACVASIVGALWTLLKSHEWMRGMRQRKVNDALEALEAAVDATYREYVRALKEQDPSGRLSAGEQEEARKQARDRAVDIARRRGVDLVETLGNDFIDLWTGRIVKKLKQA
;
A
#
# COMPACT_ATOMS: atom_id res chain seq x y z
N MET A 1 27.90 -50.94 2.40
CA MET A 1 27.09 -49.86 1.80
C MET A 1 26.11 -49.20 2.79
N MET A 2 25.71 -49.86 3.90
CA MET A 2 24.87 -49.27 4.97
C MET A 2 25.59 -48.33 5.96
N SER A 3 26.93 -48.40 6.11
CA SER A 3 27.67 -47.50 7.03
C SER A 3 27.83 -46.05 6.53
N LEU A 4 27.69 -45.80 5.22
CA LEU A 4 27.81 -44.44 4.67
C LEU A 4 26.62 -43.54 5.05
N LEU A 5 25.43 -44.14 5.25
CA LEU A 5 24.21 -43.43 5.65
C LEU A 5 24.12 -43.16 7.17
N HIS A 6 24.94 -43.84 7.98
CA HIS A 6 25.04 -43.62 9.43
C HIS A 6 26.22 -42.73 9.82
N SER A 7 27.01 -42.27 8.84
CA SER A 7 28.06 -41.30 9.12
C SER A 7 27.41 -39.98 9.51
N GLU A 8 27.67 -39.53 10.74
CA GLU A 8 27.17 -38.26 11.29
C GLU A 8 27.43 -37.08 10.34
N ALA A 9 28.53 -37.13 9.58
CA ALA A 9 28.87 -36.13 8.57
C ALA A 9 27.86 -36.07 7.41
N VAL A 10 27.36 -37.22 6.94
CA VAL A 10 26.36 -37.26 5.86
C VAL A 10 25.01 -36.76 6.36
N LEU A 11 24.63 -37.14 7.59
CA LEU A 11 23.41 -36.65 8.22
C LEU A 11 23.46 -35.14 8.46
N ALA A 12 24.58 -34.60 8.94
CA ALA A 12 24.77 -33.16 9.11
C ALA A 12 24.72 -32.41 7.77
N CYS A 13 25.31 -32.95 6.70
CA CYS A 13 25.22 -32.39 5.35
C CYS A 13 23.77 -32.36 4.83
N VAL A 14 23.03 -33.46 5.00
CA VAL A 14 21.62 -33.50 4.57
C VAL A 14 20.76 -32.53 5.41
N ALA A 15 20.95 -32.51 6.72
CA ALA A 15 20.21 -31.61 7.62
C ALA A 15 20.48 -30.13 7.31
N SER A 16 21.72 -29.77 7.00
CA SER A 16 22.09 -28.40 6.64
C SER A 16 21.53 -27.99 5.27
N ILE A 17 21.51 -28.89 4.28
CA ILE A 17 20.87 -28.62 2.98
C ILE A 17 19.36 -28.42 3.16
N VAL A 18 18.69 -29.29 3.91
CA VAL A 18 17.25 -29.18 4.17
C VAL A 18 16.93 -27.91 4.96
N GLY A 19 17.73 -27.58 5.98
CA GLY A 19 17.57 -26.36 6.75
C GLY A 19 17.77 -25.08 5.93
N ALA A 20 18.74 -25.08 5.01
CA ALA A 20 18.96 -23.96 4.09
C ALA A 20 17.75 -23.79 3.15
N LEU A 21 17.25 -24.88 2.57
CA LEU A 21 16.09 -24.83 1.69
C LEU A 21 14.82 -24.35 2.42
N TRP A 22 14.59 -24.85 3.64
CA TRP A 22 13.48 -24.41 4.49
C TRP A 22 13.56 -22.91 4.82
N THR A 23 14.75 -22.43 5.14
CA THR A 23 14.98 -21.01 5.45
C THR A 23 14.69 -20.12 4.24
N LEU A 24 15.10 -20.54 3.04
CA LEU A 24 14.81 -19.83 1.79
C LEU A 24 13.31 -19.77 1.50
N LEU A 25 12.60 -20.89 1.63
CA LEU A 25 11.14 -20.94 1.44
C LEU A 25 10.41 -20.03 2.43
N LYS A 26 10.77 -20.10 3.71
CA LYS A 26 10.16 -19.28 4.76
C LYS A 26 10.48 -17.80 4.60
N SER A 27 11.69 -17.47 4.17
CA SER A 27 12.09 -16.09 3.84
C SER A 27 11.21 -15.52 2.72
N HIS A 28 10.92 -16.32 1.69
CA HIS A 28 10.08 -15.90 0.59
C HIS A 28 8.62 -15.62 1.03
N GLU A 29 8.03 -16.47 1.87
CA GLU A 29 6.69 -16.23 2.42
C GLU A 29 6.62 -14.97 3.29
N TRP A 30 7.62 -14.78 4.14
CA TRP A 30 7.70 -13.60 4.99
C TRP A 30 7.85 -12.32 4.17
N MET A 31 8.66 -12.36 3.11
CA MET A 31 8.83 -11.24 2.19
C MET A 31 7.54 -10.88 1.45
N ARG A 32 6.77 -11.89 1.00
CA ARG A 32 5.44 -11.67 0.41
C ARG A 32 4.48 -11.04 1.42
N GLY A 33 4.47 -11.52 2.66
CA GLY A 33 3.65 -10.96 3.72
C GLY A 33 3.99 -9.51 4.04
N MET A 34 5.27 -9.16 4.13
CA MET A 34 5.71 -7.78 4.34
C MET A 34 5.33 -6.87 3.18
N ARG A 35 5.50 -7.32 1.92
CA ARG A 35 5.10 -6.54 0.74
C ARG A 35 3.59 -6.29 0.73
N GLN A 36 2.79 -7.31 1.04
CA GLN A 36 1.34 -7.15 1.12
C GLN A 36 0.92 -6.15 2.19
N ARG A 37 1.57 -6.18 3.37
CA ARG A 37 1.32 -5.20 4.44
C ARG A 37 1.62 -3.78 3.98
N LYS A 38 2.80 -3.54 3.40
CA LYS A 38 3.16 -2.22 2.86
C LYS A 38 2.16 -1.69 1.84
N VAL A 39 1.70 -2.55 0.92
CA VAL A 39 0.68 -2.18 -0.08
C VAL A 39 -0.66 -1.84 0.59
N ASN A 40 -1.09 -2.62 1.57
CA ASN A 40 -2.33 -2.35 2.30
C ASN A 40 -2.22 -1.04 3.10
N ASP A 41 -1.09 -0.81 3.77
CA ASP A 41 -0.84 0.42 4.54
C ASP A 41 -0.82 1.66 3.65
N ALA A 42 -0.26 1.53 2.44
CA ALA A 42 -0.27 2.57 1.40
C ALA A 42 -1.69 2.86 0.89
N LEU A 43 -2.47 1.81 0.63
CA LEU A 43 -3.87 1.95 0.19
C LEU A 43 -4.73 2.62 1.27
N GLU A 44 -4.57 2.23 2.53
CA GLU A 44 -5.31 2.80 3.64
C GLU A 44 -4.91 4.26 3.89
N ALA A 45 -3.62 4.60 3.72
CA ALA A 45 -3.16 5.99 3.76
C ALA A 45 -3.81 6.84 2.65
N LEU A 46 -3.91 6.29 1.44
CA LEU A 46 -4.58 6.95 0.31
C LEU A 46 -6.09 7.13 0.58
N GLU A 47 -6.78 6.10 1.07
CA GLU A 47 -8.21 6.20 1.38
C GLU A 47 -8.48 7.23 2.49
N ALA A 48 -7.68 7.22 3.55
CA ALA A 48 -7.79 8.20 4.64
C ALA A 48 -7.55 9.63 4.15
N ALA A 49 -6.56 9.84 3.27
CA ALA A 49 -6.28 11.15 2.71
C ALA A 49 -7.41 11.67 1.81
N VAL A 50 -7.95 10.82 0.94
CA VAL A 50 -9.06 11.20 0.06
C VAL A 50 -10.33 11.50 0.85
N ASP A 51 -10.65 10.71 1.87
CA ASP A 51 -11.81 10.97 2.75
C ASP A 51 -11.63 12.30 3.52
N ALA A 52 -10.44 12.53 4.10
CA ALA A 52 -10.14 13.78 4.79
C ALA A 52 -10.28 15.00 3.87
N THR A 53 -9.68 14.95 2.67
CA THR A 53 -9.78 16.05 1.70
C THR A 53 -11.22 16.24 1.21
N TYR A 54 -11.99 15.17 1.03
CA TYR A 54 -13.40 15.30 0.64
C TYR A 54 -14.22 15.99 1.74
N ARG A 55 -14.03 15.61 3.01
CA ARG A 55 -14.76 16.17 4.14
C ARG A 55 -14.37 17.61 4.46
N GLU A 56 -13.07 17.93 4.42
CA GLU A 56 -12.56 19.24 4.83
C GLU A 56 -12.64 20.25 3.69
N TYR A 57 -12.25 19.87 2.47
CA TYR A 57 -12.09 20.80 1.35
C TYR A 57 -13.30 20.78 0.41
N VAL A 58 -13.71 19.60 -0.06
CA VAL A 58 -14.80 19.50 -1.05
C VAL A 58 -16.15 19.85 -0.45
N ARG A 59 -16.43 19.44 0.79
CA ARG A 59 -17.68 19.79 1.48
C ARG A 59 -17.79 21.30 1.70
N ALA A 60 -16.72 21.93 2.18
CA ALA A 60 -16.69 23.38 2.40
C ALA A 60 -16.92 24.16 1.10
N LEU A 61 -16.29 23.73 -0.01
CA LEU A 61 -16.51 24.33 -1.34
C LEU A 61 -17.95 24.17 -1.84
N LYS A 62 -18.54 22.99 -1.64
CA LYS A 62 -19.94 22.74 -2.02
C LYS A 62 -20.95 23.53 -1.18
N GLU A 63 -20.62 23.85 0.07
CA GLU A 63 -21.47 24.70 0.93
C GLU A 63 -21.40 26.18 0.51
N GLN A 64 -20.30 26.60 -0.12
CA GLN A 64 -20.11 27.96 -0.63
C GLN A 64 -20.69 28.18 -2.04
N ASP A 65 -20.74 27.13 -2.87
CA ASP A 65 -21.29 27.19 -4.22
C ASP A 65 -22.78 26.75 -4.26
N PRO A 66 -23.72 27.63 -4.64
CA PRO A 66 -25.14 27.27 -4.78
C PRO A 66 -25.39 26.22 -5.87
N SER A 67 -24.45 25.99 -6.80
CA SER A 67 -24.55 24.94 -7.82
C SER A 67 -24.14 23.55 -7.31
N GLY A 68 -23.44 23.48 -6.17
CA GLY A 68 -22.95 22.24 -5.55
C GLY A 68 -21.92 21.47 -6.38
N ARG A 69 -21.31 22.10 -7.38
CA ARG A 69 -20.37 21.47 -8.33
C ARG A 69 -18.99 22.12 -8.25
N LEU A 70 -17.97 21.28 -8.20
CA LEU A 70 -16.59 21.74 -8.32
C LEU A 70 -16.25 22.01 -9.79
N SER A 71 -15.63 23.15 -10.06
CA SER A 71 -14.97 23.46 -11.33
C SER A 71 -13.79 22.51 -11.59
N ALA A 72 -13.30 22.48 -12.84
CA ALA A 72 -12.15 21.65 -13.19
C ALA A 72 -10.88 22.02 -12.40
N GLY A 73 -10.67 23.32 -12.12
CA GLY A 73 -9.54 23.78 -11.32
C GLY A 73 -9.62 23.34 -9.86
N GLU A 74 -10.80 23.44 -9.24
CA GLU A 74 -11.00 23.00 -7.85
C GLU A 74 -10.90 21.48 -7.71
N GLN A 75 -11.33 20.72 -8.72
CA GLN A 75 -11.14 19.28 -8.75
C GLN A 75 -9.67 18.90 -8.78
N GLU A 76 -8.85 19.61 -9.56
CA GLU A 76 -7.42 19.36 -9.64
C GLU A 76 -6.71 19.72 -8.35
N GLU A 77 -7.05 20.85 -7.74
CA GLU A 77 -6.49 21.24 -6.44
C GLU A 77 -6.88 20.24 -5.34
N ALA A 78 -8.12 19.76 -5.33
CA ALA A 78 -8.56 18.71 -4.40
C ALA A 78 -7.77 17.41 -4.58
N ARG A 79 -7.48 17.00 -5.83
CA ARG A 79 -6.64 15.82 -6.09
C ARG A 79 -5.22 16.02 -5.59
N LYS A 80 -4.64 17.18 -5.86
CA LYS A 80 -3.29 17.52 -5.41
C LYS A 80 -3.20 17.47 -3.88
N GLN A 81 -4.14 18.09 -3.16
CA GLN A 81 -4.19 18.01 -1.70
C GLN A 81 -4.37 16.58 -1.19
N ALA A 82 -5.25 15.78 -1.81
CA ALA A 82 -5.41 14.38 -1.43
C ALA A 82 -4.13 13.58 -1.63
N ARG A 83 -3.39 13.82 -2.72
CA ARG A 83 -2.10 13.19 -3.00
C ARG A 83 -1.04 13.58 -1.97
N ASP A 84 -0.86 14.88 -1.73
CA ASP A 84 0.14 15.37 -0.78
C ASP A 84 -0.12 14.83 0.62
N ARG A 85 -1.40 14.82 1.04
CA ARG A 85 -1.81 14.28 2.34
C ARG A 85 -1.65 12.76 2.42
N ALA A 86 -1.89 12.02 1.34
CA ALA A 86 -1.64 10.58 1.27
C ALA A 86 -0.16 10.26 1.44
N VAL A 87 0.72 11.03 0.79
CA VAL A 87 2.17 10.90 0.93
C VAL A 87 2.59 11.16 2.38
N ASP A 88 2.05 12.19 3.03
CA ASP A 88 2.35 12.49 4.43
C ASP A 88 1.89 11.39 5.38
N ILE A 89 0.68 10.86 5.21
CA ILE A 89 0.15 9.76 6.03
C ILE A 89 0.98 8.50 5.83
N ALA A 90 1.30 8.15 4.58
CA ALA A 90 2.12 6.99 4.27
C ALA A 90 3.54 7.10 4.85
N ARG A 91 4.17 8.28 4.75
CA ARG A 91 5.49 8.54 5.31
C ARG A 91 5.50 8.34 6.83
N ARG A 92 4.46 8.79 7.55
CA ARG A 92 4.31 8.56 9.00
C ARG A 92 4.18 7.07 9.35
N ARG A 93 3.69 6.25 8.42
CA ARG A 93 3.59 4.78 8.55
C ARG A 93 4.84 4.05 8.08
N GLY A 94 5.90 4.78 7.68
CA GLY A 94 7.14 4.20 7.19
C GLY A 94 7.04 3.58 5.79
N VAL A 95 6.06 4.04 4.99
CA VAL A 95 5.83 3.56 3.63
C VAL A 95 6.05 4.70 2.64
N ASP A 96 6.86 4.47 1.61
CA ASP A 96 6.90 5.35 0.45
C ASP A 96 5.73 5.03 -0.47
N LEU A 97 4.73 5.91 -0.50
CA LEU A 97 3.50 5.74 -1.27
C LEU A 97 3.77 5.62 -2.79
N VAL A 98 4.68 6.47 -3.30
CA VAL A 98 4.96 6.56 -4.74
C VAL A 98 5.76 5.35 -5.18
N GLU A 99 6.73 4.92 -4.38
CA GLU A 99 7.49 3.68 -4.65
C GLU A 99 6.60 2.43 -4.56
N THR A 100 5.67 2.40 -3.60
CA THR A 100 4.86 1.20 -3.31
C THR A 100 3.72 1.02 -4.30
N LEU A 101 3.03 2.11 -4.69
CA LEU A 101 1.83 2.05 -5.54
C LEU A 101 2.08 2.54 -6.97
N GLY A 102 3.02 3.47 -7.18
CA GLY A 102 3.23 4.16 -8.44
C GLY A 102 2.25 5.33 -8.64
N ASN A 103 2.72 6.39 -9.34
CA ASN A 103 1.93 7.61 -9.56
C ASN A 103 0.61 7.34 -10.29
N ASP A 104 0.63 6.57 -11.38
CA ASP A 104 -0.56 6.27 -12.18
C ASP A 104 -1.65 5.56 -11.37
N PHE A 105 -1.24 4.70 -10.43
CA PHE A 105 -2.16 3.96 -9.58
C PHE A 105 -2.80 4.85 -8.53
N ILE A 106 -2.04 5.80 -7.97
CA ILE A 106 -2.54 6.80 -7.01
C ILE A 106 -3.66 7.62 -7.65
N ASP A 107 -3.47 8.10 -8.88
CA ASP A 107 -4.49 8.91 -9.58
C ASP A 107 -5.74 8.11 -9.89
N LEU A 108 -5.58 6.87 -10.39
CA LEU A 108 -6.68 5.97 -10.68
C LEU A 108 -7.49 5.64 -9.43
N TRP A 109 -6.82 5.33 -8.32
CA TRP A 109 -7.49 5.02 -7.04
C TRP A 109 -8.16 6.22 -6.42
N THR A 110 -7.54 7.41 -6.49
CA THR A 110 -8.16 8.66 -6.06
C THR A 110 -9.50 8.87 -6.78
N GLY A 111 -9.53 8.69 -8.10
CA GLY A 111 -10.77 8.76 -8.88
C GLY A 111 -11.81 7.72 -8.47
N ARG A 112 -11.40 6.48 -8.19
CA ARG A 112 -12.28 5.40 -7.74
C ARG A 112 -12.88 5.69 -6.35
N ILE A 113 -12.06 6.14 -5.40
CA ILE A 113 -12.50 6.46 -4.02
C ILE A 113 -13.47 7.63 -4.04
N VAL A 114 -13.18 8.69 -4.81
CA VAL A 114 -14.11 9.82 -4.97
C VAL A 114 -15.45 9.37 -5.58
N LYS A 115 -15.45 8.46 -6.56
CA LYS A 115 -16.69 7.90 -7.12
C LYS A 115 -17.47 7.12 -6.06
N LYS A 116 -16.81 6.31 -5.23
CA LYS A 116 -17.43 5.58 -4.12
C LYS A 116 -18.03 6.54 -3.09
N LEU A 117 -17.33 7.61 -2.72
CA LEU A 117 -17.82 8.65 -1.79
C LEU A 117 -19.03 9.43 -2.32
N LYS A 118 -19.19 9.53 -3.64
CA LYS A 118 -20.39 10.14 -4.25
C LYS A 118 -21.61 9.21 -4.26
N GLN A 119 -21.40 7.90 -4.12
CA GLN A 119 -22.44 6.88 -4.16
C GLN A 119 -22.89 6.41 -2.77
N ALA A 120 -22.09 6.69 -1.74
CA ALA A 120 -22.41 6.46 -0.34
C ALA A 120 -23.26 7.62 0.22
#